data_AF-A0A9P9IRV2-F1
#
_entry.id   AF-A0A9P9IRV2-F1
#
_cell.length_a   1.000
_cell.length_b   1.000
_cell.length_c   1.000
_cell.angle_alpha   90.00
_cell.angle_beta   90.00
_cell.angle_gamma   90.00
#
_symmetry.space_group_name_H-M   'P 1'
#
loop_
_entity.id
_entity.type
_entity.pdbx_description
1 polymer ?
#
loop_
_entity_poly.entity_id
_entity_poly.type
_entity_poly.pdbx_seq_one_letter_code
_entity_poly.pdbx_strand_id
1 'polypeptide(L)'
;MSDRDLCLRVDHVSDVVFLPDNNVRVPPGWRRALRTGNATAGAWRKRGNRYIYDTKPYAAIECYNWALDSSPTVDETHATFVRPVSIKPSGSRGHGHFTTEAVKTGDLLLCEKAFAHAFVKNRNADNNRDLSVLINTETNSIRMGAQADLVTMVVQKLRRNPSLIPTITDLHHGAYKPVECSEVDGMPVVDT
;
A
#
# COMPACT_ATOMS: atom_id res chain seq x y z
N MET A 1 -39.36 16.52 -29.98
CA MET A 1 -38.32 17.44 -29.46
C MET A 1 -37.18 16.57 -29.00
N SER A 2 -36.08 16.52 -29.75
CA SER A 2 -34.95 15.61 -29.49
C SER A 2 -34.04 16.19 -28.42
N ASP A 3 -33.79 15.42 -27.35
CA ASP A 3 -32.68 15.66 -26.43
C ASP A 3 -31.39 15.78 -27.23
N ARG A 4 -30.72 16.93 -27.11
CA ARG A 4 -29.42 17.15 -27.74
C ARG A 4 -28.37 16.52 -26.83
N ASP A 5 -27.94 15.32 -27.18
CA ASP A 5 -26.77 14.71 -26.57
C ASP A 5 -25.55 15.61 -26.84
N LEU A 6 -25.09 16.29 -25.80
CA LEU A 6 -23.87 17.08 -25.84
C LEU A 6 -22.69 16.16 -25.54
N CYS A 7 -21.74 16.06 -26.46
CA CYS A 7 -20.48 15.36 -26.23
C CYS A 7 -19.32 16.37 -26.16
N LEU A 8 -18.41 16.14 -25.22
CA LEU A 8 -17.13 16.85 -25.16
C LEU A 8 -16.05 15.89 -25.65
N ARG A 9 -15.35 16.27 -26.73
CA ARG A 9 -14.19 15.52 -27.21
C ARG A 9 -12.99 15.87 -26.35
N VAL A 10 -12.39 14.86 -25.75
CA VAL A 10 -11.14 14.98 -24.99
C VAL A 10 -10.06 14.28 -25.81
N ASP A 11 -9.00 15.00 -26.18
CA ASP A 11 -7.97 14.48 -27.07
C ASP A 11 -6.94 13.60 -26.32
N HIS A 12 -6.72 13.85 -25.02
CA HIS A 12 -5.86 13.01 -24.19
C HIS A 12 -6.38 12.86 -22.74
N VAL A 13 -6.20 11.68 -22.13
CA VAL A 13 -6.72 11.39 -20.78
C VAL A 13 -6.15 12.32 -19.70
N SER A 14 -4.92 12.82 -19.89
CA SER A 14 -4.31 13.80 -18.97
C SER A 14 -5.02 15.15 -18.94
N ASP A 15 -5.83 15.45 -19.95
CA ASP A 15 -6.57 16.72 -20.04
C ASP A 15 -7.83 16.69 -19.16
N VAL A 16 -8.16 15.51 -18.61
CA VAL A 16 -9.24 15.35 -17.64
C VAL A 16 -8.68 15.44 -16.23
N VAL A 17 -9.13 16.46 -15.49
CA VAL A 17 -8.86 16.59 -14.06
C VAL A 17 -10.16 16.41 -13.29
N PHE A 18 -10.20 15.40 -12.42
CA PHE A 18 -11.29 15.22 -11.48
C PHE A 18 -11.09 16.17 -10.30
N LEU A 19 -12.00 17.12 -10.13
CA LEU A 19 -11.96 18.07 -9.03
C LEU A 19 -12.84 17.56 -7.88
N PRO A 20 -12.34 17.47 -6.64
CA PRO A 20 -13.18 17.16 -5.50
C PRO A 20 -14.19 18.30 -5.26
N ASP A 21 -15.35 17.98 -4.66
CA ASP A 21 -16.43 18.96 -4.43
C ASP A 21 -15.97 20.21 -3.66
N ASN A 22 -14.99 20.07 -2.76
CA ASN A 22 -14.45 21.18 -1.98
C ASN A 22 -13.36 22.00 -2.71
N ASN A 23 -12.98 21.62 -3.93
CA ASN A 23 -11.95 22.30 -4.69
C ASN A 23 -12.38 23.75 -4.98
N VAL A 24 -11.46 24.70 -4.83
CA VAL A 24 -11.72 26.12 -5.10
C VAL A 24 -12.22 26.37 -6.53
N ARG A 25 -11.84 25.51 -7.48
CA ARG A 25 -12.25 25.59 -8.89
C ARG A 25 -13.69 25.12 -9.13
N VAL A 26 -14.33 24.42 -8.17
CA VAL A 26 -15.73 23.99 -8.27
C VAL A 26 -16.62 25.12 -7.73
N PRO A 27 -17.49 25.72 -8.56
CA PRO A 27 -18.39 26.78 -8.14
C PRO A 27 -19.29 26.33 -6.97
N PRO A 28 -19.58 27.20 -5.98
CA PRO A 28 -20.36 26.81 -4.80
C PRO A 28 -21.71 26.14 -5.11
N GLY A 29 -22.41 26.59 -6.15
CA GLY A 29 -23.70 26.01 -6.57
C GLY A 29 -23.61 24.66 -7.28
N TRP A 30 -22.41 24.23 -7.67
CA TRP A 30 -22.15 22.92 -8.30
C TRP A 30 -21.56 21.91 -7.33
N ARG A 31 -21.11 22.36 -6.16
CA ARG A 31 -20.66 21.46 -5.10
C ARG A 31 -21.87 20.63 -4.70
N ARG A 32 -21.78 19.30 -4.83
CA ARG A 32 -22.78 18.44 -4.21
C ARG A 32 -22.77 18.78 -2.74
N ALA A 33 -23.95 19.04 -2.17
CA ALA A 33 -24.10 19.26 -0.75
C ALA A 33 -23.37 18.11 -0.05
N LEU A 34 -22.21 18.43 0.53
CA LEU A 34 -21.49 17.49 1.34
C LEU A 34 -22.50 17.08 2.40
N ARG A 35 -23.01 15.85 2.33
CA ARG A 35 -23.34 15.12 3.55
C ARG A 35 -22.02 14.86 4.25
N THR A 36 -21.36 15.94 4.69
CA THR A 36 -20.43 15.98 5.81
C THR A 36 -21.25 15.66 7.05
N GLY A 37 -21.75 14.42 7.12
CA GLY A 37 -21.79 13.78 8.42
C GLY A 37 -20.34 13.63 8.84
N ASN A 38 -20.05 13.91 10.10
CA ASN A 38 -18.80 13.58 10.79
C ASN A 38 -18.57 12.04 10.77
N ALA A 39 -18.39 11.46 9.58
CA ALA A 39 -18.05 10.07 9.42
C ALA A 39 -16.54 9.95 9.67
N THR A 40 -16.19 9.01 10.55
CA THR A 40 -14.80 8.69 10.83
C THR A 40 -14.12 8.10 9.58
N ALA A 41 -12.80 8.12 9.56
CA ALA A 41 -12.02 7.48 8.51
C ALA A 41 -12.46 6.02 8.27
N GLY A 42 -12.67 5.26 9.35
CA GLY A 42 -13.18 3.90 9.28
C GLY A 42 -14.57 3.77 8.62
N ALA A 43 -15.47 4.74 8.84
CA ALA A 43 -16.80 4.75 8.22
C ALA A 43 -16.73 5.04 6.71
N TRP A 44 -15.91 6.00 6.31
CA TRP A 44 -15.64 6.29 4.90
C TRP A 44 -14.98 5.10 4.20
N ARG A 45 -14.02 4.45 4.86
CA ARG A 45 -13.37 3.22 4.36
C ARG A 45 -14.37 2.10 4.12
N LYS A 46 -15.24 1.80 5.09
CA LYS A 46 -16.29 0.77 4.94
C LYS A 46 -17.23 1.09 3.77
N ARG A 47 -17.55 2.37 3.57
CA ARG A 47 -18.38 2.82 2.45
C ARG A 47 -17.67 2.68 1.10
N GLY A 48 -16.40 3.05 1.02
CA GLY A 48 -15.56 2.83 -0.15
C GLY A 48 -15.49 1.36 -0.55
N ASN A 49 -15.26 0.47 0.43
CA ASN A 49 -15.24 -0.98 0.21
C ASN A 49 -16.58 -1.49 -0.38
N ARG A 50 -17.72 -0.98 0.10
CA ARG A 50 -19.04 -1.31 -0.47
C ARG A 50 -19.15 -0.89 -1.94
N TYR A 51 -18.67 0.30 -2.30
CA TYR A 51 -18.69 0.74 -3.69
C TYR A 51 -17.76 -0.08 -4.60
N ILE A 52 -16.68 -0.66 -4.07
CA ILE A 52 -15.90 -1.63 -4.85
C ILE A 52 -16.73 -2.90 -5.14
N TYR A 53 -17.47 -3.43 -4.15
CA TYR A 53 -18.39 -4.56 -4.39
C TYR A 53 -19.46 -4.23 -5.43
N ASP A 54 -19.96 -3.00 -5.41
CA ASP A 54 -20.96 -2.52 -6.37
C ASP A 54 -20.36 -2.13 -7.74
N THR A 55 -19.06 -2.37 -7.99
CA THR A 55 -18.34 -1.98 -9.22
C THR A 55 -18.43 -0.47 -9.54
N LYS A 56 -18.39 0.38 -8.52
CA LYS A 56 -18.41 1.85 -8.61
C LYS A 56 -17.07 2.45 -8.17
N PRO A 57 -16.00 2.34 -8.98
CA PRO A 57 -14.63 2.66 -8.56
C PRO A 57 -14.45 4.14 -8.23
N TYR A 58 -15.05 5.06 -8.99
CA TYR A 58 -14.93 6.50 -8.73
C TYR A 58 -15.56 6.90 -7.39
N ALA A 59 -16.73 6.34 -7.05
CA ALA A 59 -17.37 6.58 -5.77
C ALA A 59 -16.58 5.97 -4.59
N ALA A 60 -15.87 4.85 -4.83
CA ALA A 60 -14.96 4.28 -3.85
C ALA A 60 -13.74 5.18 -3.62
N ILE A 61 -13.13 5.71 -4.69
CA ILE A 61 -12.01 6.67 -4.62
C ILE A 61 -12.39 7.91 -3.82
N GLU A 62 -13.56 8.50 -4.09
CA GLU A 62 -14.06 9.64 -3.30
C GLU A 62 -14.18 9.30 -1.81
N CYS A 63 -14.72 8.13 -1.48
CA CYS A 63 -14.81 7.69 -0.09
C CYS A 63 -13.43 7.51 0.56
N TYR A 64 -12.45 6.97 -0.15
CA TYR A 64 -11.09 6.84 0.40
C TYR A 64 -10.41 8.20 0.57
N ASN A 65 -10.60 9.14 -0.36
CA ASN A 65 -10.10 10.50 -0.21
C ASN A 65 -10.72 11.19 1.01
N TRP A 66 -12.03 11.06 1.22
CA TRP A 66 -12.67 11.58 2.44
C TRP A 66 -12.18 10.88 3.71
N ALA A 67 -11.85 9.59 3.64
CA ALA A 67 -11.23 8.90 4.77
C ALA A 67 -9.86 9.50 5.12
N LEU A 68 -9.04 9.83 4.12
CA LEU A 68 -7.74 10.48 4.31
C LEU A 68 -7.89 11.92 4.83
N ASP A 69 -8.86 12.68 4.32
CA ASP A 69 -9.14 14.05 4.75
C ASP A 69 -9.68 14.11 6.18
N SER A 70 -10.28 13.03 6.69
CA SER A 70 -10.83 12.94 8.05
C SER A 70 -9.79 12.79 9.16
N SER A 71 -8.50 13.00 8.86
CA SER A 71 -7.37 12.85 9.80
C SER A 71 -7.34 11.47 10.47
N PRO A 72 -7.25 10.37 9.69
CA PRO A 72 -7.25 9.00 10.20
C PRO A 72 -6.09 8.76 11.18
N THR A 73 -6.32 7.91 12.18
CA THR A 73 -5.23 7.32 12.95
C THR A 73 -4.32 6.46 12.06
N VAL A 74 -3.09 6.19 12.51
CA VAL A 74 -2.14 5.32 11.77
C VAL A 74 -2.81 3.98 11.41
N ASP A 75 -3.52 3.37 12.35
CA ASP A 75 -4.22 2.10 12.13
C ASP A 75 -5.36 2.21 11.10
N GLU A 76 -6.05 3.35 11.02
CA GLU A 76 -7.12 3.58 10.05
C GLU A 76 -6.61 3.89 8.65
N THR A 77 -5.35 4.30 8.50
CA THR A 77 -4.69 4.45 7.18
C THR A 77 -4.29 3.12 6.56
N HIS A 78 -4.31 2.02 7.33
CA HIS A 78 -3.99 0.69 6.81
C HIS A 78 -5.14 0.18 5.91
N ALA A 79 -4.80 -0.12 4.66
CA ALA A 79 -5.74 -0.51 3.62
C ALA A 79 -6.02 -2.02 3.72
N THR A 80 -7.02 -2.42 4.50
CA THR A 80 -7.51 -3.80 4.53
C THR A 80 -8.58 -3.99 3.44
N PHE A 81 -8.20 -3.97 2.17
CA PHE A 81 -9.11 -4.36 1.08
C PHE A 81 -8.65 -5.68 0.47
N VAL A 82 -9.25 -6.77 0.98
CA VAL A 82 -9.07 -8.11 0.45
C VAL A 82 -10.19 -8.37 -0.56
N ARG A 83 -9.94 -8.11 -1.85
CA ARG A 83 -10.56 -8.94 -2.91
C ARG A 83 -10.02 -10.37 -2.76
N PRO A 84 -10.67 -11.41 -3.31
CA PRO A 84 -10.41 -12.76 -2.84
C PRO A 84 -9.04 -13.20 -3.38
N VAL A 85 -8.02 -12.96 -2.57
CA VAL A 85 -6.63 -13.29 -2.80
C VAL A 85 -6.33 -14.48 -1.90
N SER A 86 -5.81 -15.54 -2.50
CA SER A 86 -5.33 -16.70 -1.76
C SER A 86 -3.81 -16.65 -1.68
N ILE A 87 -3.28 -16.94 -0.50
CA ILE A 87 -1.86 -17.20 -0.31
C ILE A 87 -1.59 -18.63 -0.76
N LYS A 88 -0.63 -18.82 -1.69
CA LYS A 88 -0.24 -20.16 -2.19
C LYS A 88 1.28 -20.25 -2.35
N PRO A 89 1.88 -21.45 -2.35
CA PRO A 89 3.29 -21.62 -2.70
C PRO A 89 3.61 -21.08 -4.11
N SER A 90 4.71 -20.35 -4.23
CA SER A 90 5.21 -19.70 -5.45
C SER A 90 6.60 -20.25 -5.82
N GLY A 91 6.70 -21.58 -5.88
CA GLY A 91 7.95 -22.29 -6.17
C GLY A 91 9.08 -21.90 -5.21
N SER A 92 10.20 -21.42 -5.76
CA SER A 92 11.38 -21.01 -4.98
C SER A 92 11.24 -19.66 -4.26
N ARG A 93 10.12 -18.94 -4.43
CA ARG A 93 9.92 -17.59 -3.87
C ARG A 93 9.02 -17.56 -2.64
N GLY A 94 8.82 -18.70 -1.97
CA GLY A 94 7.98 -18.80 -0.79
C GLY A 94 6.50 -18.70 -1.14
N HIS A 95 5.71 -17.98 -0.32
CA HIS A 95 4.28 -17.83 -0.51
C HIS A 95 3.94 -16.55 -1.29
N GLY A 96 3.17 -16.67 -2.37
CA GLY A 96 2.68 -15.56 -3.18
C GLY A 96 1.22 -15.25 -2.90
N HIS A 97 0.80 -14.01 -3.20
CA HIS A 97 -0.60 -13.59 -3.23
C HIS A 97 -1.16 -13.81 -4.64
N PHE A 98 -2.20 -14.63 -4.77
CA PHE A 98 -2.84 -14.97 -6.04
C PHE A 98 -4.30 -14.55 -6.03
N THR A 99 -4.80 -13.95 -7.11
CA THR A 99 -6.25 -13.75 -7.24
C THR A 99 -6.95 -15.12 -7.32
N THR A 100 -8.08 -15.26 -6.64
CA THR A 100 -8.91 -16.48 -6.69
C THR A 100 -9.87 -16.48 -7.89
N GLU A 101 -9.98 -15.34 -8.57
CA GLU A 101 -10.76 -15.12 -9.77
C GLU A 101 -9.90 -14.49 -10.87
N ALA A 102 -10.35 -14.63 -12.12
CA ALA A 102 -9.68 -14.02 -13.27
C ALA A 102 -9.82 -12.50 -13.22
N VAL A 103 -8.69 -11.80 -13.26
CA VAL A 103 -8.63 -10.33 -13.37
C VAL A 103 -8.90 -9.95 -14.83
N LYS A 104 -9.89 -9.08 -15.06
CA LYS A 104 -10.25 -8.60 -16.40
C LYS A 104 -9.50 -7.30 -16.71
N THR A 105 -9.32 -7.01 -17.99
CA THR A 105 -8.83 -5.70 -18.43
C THR A 105 -9.73 -4.60 -17.88
N GLY A 106 -9.15 -3.63 -17.16
CA GLY A 106 -9.88 -2.56 -16.49
C GLY A 106 -10.14 -2.78 -15.00
N ASP A 107 -9.88 -3.98 -14.46
CA ASP A 107 -9.89 -4.21 -13.02
C ASP A 107 -8.72 -3.49 -12.33
N LEU A 108 -9.00 -2.86 -11.18
CA LEU A 108 -8.00 -2.23 -10.34
C LEU A 108 -7.56 -3.21 -9.23
N LEU A 109 -6.27 -3.58 -9.21
CA LEU A 109 -5.64 -4.31 -8.13
C LEU A 109 -4.96 -3.32 -7.18
N LEU A 110 -5.46 -3.23 -5.95
CA LEU A 110 -4.80 -2.48 -4.88
C LEU A 110 -4.02 -3.45 -4.01
N CYS A 111 -2.72 -3.23 -3.88
CA CYS A 111 -1.90 -3.87 -2.87
C CYS A 111 -1.77 -2.94 -1.67
N GLU A 112 -1.88 -3.46 -0.45
CA GLU A 112 -1.52 -2.70 0.73
C GLU A 112 -0.07 -2.21 0.62
N LYS A 113 0.23 -1.08 1.26
CA LYS A 113 1.56 -0.49 1.28
C LYS A 113 2.55 -1.52 1.83
N ALA A 114 3.59 -1.84 1.05
CA ALA A 114 4.64 -2.75 1.48
C ALA A 114 5.22 -2.31 2.84
N PHE A 115 5.46 -3.27 3.74
CA PHE A 115 5.99 -2.99 5.07
C PHE A 115 7.28 -2.15 5.01
N ALA A 116 8.16 -2.48 4.06
CA ALA A 116 9.29 -1.67 3.64
C ALA A 116 9.50 -1.87 2.12
N HIS A 117 10.12 -0.90 1.46
CA HIS A 117 10.54 -1.00 0.07
C HIS A 117 11.87 -0.27 -0.11
N ALA A 118 12.72 -0.77 -1.01
CA ALA A 118 13.96 -0.13 -1.39
C ALA A 118 14.09 -0.20 -2.92
N PHE A 119 14.58 0.87 -3.54
CA PHE A 119 14.73 0.96 -4.99
C PHE A 119 16.15 1.40 -5.34
N VAL A 120 16.82 0.65 -6.21
CA VAL A 120 18.09 1.08 -6.80
C VAL A 120 17.78 1.98 -7.99
N LYS A 121 18.06 3.28 -7.88
CA LYS A 121 18.04 4.16 -9.06
C LYS A 121 19.08 3.67 -10.07
N ASN A 122 18.68 3.55 -11.33
CA ASN A 122 19.64 3.33 -12.42
C ASN A 122 20.68 4.45 -12.38
N ARG A 123 21.93 4.05 -12.11
CA ARG A 123 23.06 4.97 -11.94
C ARG A 123 23.33 5.64 -13.28
N ASN A 124 23.13 6.95 -13.35
CA ASN A 124 23.98 7.75 -14.23
C ASN A 124 25.41 7.63 -13.68
N ALA A 125 26.37 7.40 -14.56
CA ALA A 125 27.69 6.84 -14.28
C ALA A 125 28.63 7.67 -13.37
N ASP A 126 28.19 8.79 -12.79
CA ASP A 126 29.11 9.82 -12.33
C ASP A 126 29.22 10.04 -10.82
N ASN A 127 28.62 9.24 -9.93
CA ASN A 127 28.88 9.40 -8.49
C ASN A 127 28.98 8.07 -7.73
N ASN A 128 30.23 7.75 -7.36
CA ASN A 128 30.69 6.56 -6.64
C ASN A 128 30.36 6.57 -5.13
N ARG A 129 29.08 6.72 -4.70
CA ARG A 129 28.81 6.88 -3.24
C ARG A 129 27.67 6.15 -2.53
N ASP A 130 26.92 5.23 -3.11
CA ASP A 130 26.06 4.36 -2.26
C ASP A 130 25.96 2.95 -2.86
N LEU A 131 26.86 2.07 -2.42
CA LEU A 131 26.69 0.62 -2.56
C LEU A 131 26.50 0.09 -1.14
N SER A 132 25.25 -0.19 -0.75
CA SER A 132 24.97 -0.90 0.48
C SER A 132 25.31 -2.38 0.30
N VAL A 133 26.11 -2.91 1.23
CA VAL A 133 26.56 -4.30 1.24
C VAL A 133 26.15 -4.90 2.57
N LEU A 134 25.41 -6.01 2.52
CA LEU A 134 25.07 -6.83 3.67
C LEU A 134 25.93 -8.10 3.61
N ILE A 135 26.73 -8.32 4.65
CA ILE A 135 27.57 -9.52 4.79
C ILE A 135 26.95 -10.39 5.87
N ASN A 136 26.46 -11.58 5.49
CA ASN A 136 26.01 -12.60 6.42
C ASN A 136 27.15 -13.62 6.61
N THR A 137 27.79 -13.57 7.77
CA THR A 137 28.97 -14.40 8.10
C THR A 137 28.61 -15.84 8.43
N GLU A 138 27.39 -16.10 8.90
CA GLU A 138 26.90 -17.45 9.22
C GLU A 138 26.73 -18.30 7.96
N THR A 139 26.15 -17.71 6.92
CA THR A 139 25.92 -18.35 5.62
C THR A 139 27.05 -18.09 4.61
N ASN A 140 28.06 -17.32 5.01
CA ASN A 140 29.13 -16.82 4.14
C ASN A 140 28.61 -16.19 2.84
N SER A 141 27.58 -15.35 2.95
CA SER A 141 26.90 -14.74 1.81
C SER A 141 26.98 -13.22 1.83
N ILE A 142 27.03 -12.61 0.65
CA ILE A 142 27.09 -11.16 0.47
C ILE A 142 25.90 -10.75 -0.41
N ARG A 143 25.09 -9.79 0.08
CA ARG A 143 24.04 -9.14 -0.70
C ARG A 143 24.40 -7.69 -0.95
N MET A 144 24.13 -7.19 -2.16
CA MET A 144 24.45 -5.82 -2.56
C MET A 144 23.21 -5.05 -3.05
N GLY A 145 23.20 -3.75 -2.82
CA GLY A 145 22.15 -2.84 -3.29
C GLY A 145 20.88 -2.90 -2.45
N ALA A 146 19.72 -2.63 -3.08
CA ALA A 146 18.43 -2.42 -2.39
C ALA A 146 18.02 -3.51 -1.40
N GLN A 147 18.54 -4.75 -1.51
CA GLN A 147 18.32 -5.79 -0.51
C GLN A 147 18.93 -5.44 0.86
N ALA A 148 20.13 -4.87 0.89
CA ALA A 148 20.79 -4.43 2.13
C ALA A 148 20.05 -3.23 2.75
N ASP A 149 19.55 -2.31 1.91
CA ASP A 149 18.74 -1.17 2.34
C ASP A 149 17.40 -1.65 2.93
N LEU A 150 16.75 -2.59 2.25
CA LEU A 150 15.47 -3.13 2.67
C LEU A 150 15.54 -3.79 4.05
N VAL A 151 16.54 -4.65 4.27
CA VAL A 151 16.76 -5.30 5.58
C VAL A 151 16.94 -4.25 6.67
N THR A 152 17.80 -3.25 6.42
CA THR A 152 18.03 -2.16 7.37
C THR A 152 16.74 -1.40 7.70
N MET A 153 15.93 -1.08 6.69
CA MET A 153 14.65 -0.38 6.88
C MET A 153 13.65 -1.22 7.68
N VAL A 154 13.58 -2.53 7.43
CA VAL A 154 12.71 -3.46 8.18
C VAL A 154 13.12 -3.49 9.66
N VAL A 155 14.41 -3.67 9.95
CA VAL A 155 14.93 -3.72 11.33
C VAL A 155 14.63 -2.42 12.08
N GLN A 156 14.92 -1.28 11.47
CA GLN A 156 14.66 0.02 12.09
C GLN A 156 13.16 0.22 12.36
N LYS A 157 12.30 -0.21 11.43
CA LYS A 157 10.85 -0.10 11.59
C LYS A 157 10.33 -0.99 12.71
N LEU A 158 10.85 -2.22 12.84
CA LEU A 158 10.49 -3.14 13.92
C LEU A 158 10.95 -2.63 15.29
N ARG A 159 12.19 -2.13 15.41
CA ARG A 159 12.68 -1.55 16.66
C ARG A 159 11.84 -0.36 17.14
N ARG A 160 11.35 0.47 16.23
CA ARG A 160 10.48 1.61 16.55
C ARG A 160 9.03 1.20 16.85
N ASN A 161 8.61 0.03 16.37
CA ASN A 161 7.24 -0.45 16.52
C ASN A 161 7.24 -1.94 16.94
N PRO A 162 7.63 -2.25 18.19
CA PRO A 162 7.78 -3.63 18.64
C PRO A 162 6.48 -4.46 18.50
N SER A 163 5.31 -3.80 18.55
CA SER A 163 4.00 -4.44 18.33
C SER A 163 3.83 -5.09 16.96
N LEU A 164 4.64 -4.72 15.96
CA LEU A 164 4.62 -5.30 14.61
C LEU A 164 5.50 -6.54 14.46
N ILE A 165 6.33 -6.85 15.46
CA ILE A 165 7.27 -7.99 15.42
C ILE A 165 6.52 -9.30 15.22
N PRO A 166 5.48 -9.65 16.01
CA PRO A 166 4.80 -10.93 15.84
C PRO A 166 4.24 -11.11 14.42
N THR A 167 3.74 -10.02 13.81
CA THR A 167 3.22 -10.04 12.43
C THR A 167 4.30 -10.32 11.40
N ILE A 168 5.52 -9.82 11.61
CA ILE A 168 6.63 -10.02 10.67
C ILE A 168 7.34 -11.35 10.90
N THR A 169 7.51 -11.79 12.15
CA THR A 169 8.14 -13.08 12.47
C THR A 169 7.25 -14.28 12.15
N ASP A 170 5.93 -14.10 12.12
CA ASP A 170 4.98 -15.12 11.66
C ASP A 170 4.95 -15.27 10.13
N LEU A 171 5.61 -14.35 9.39
CA LEU A 171 5.75 -14.51 7.94
C LEU A 171 6.62 -15.73 7.60
N HIS A 172 6.32 -16.34 6.45
CA HIS A 172 7.07 -17.49 5.97
C HIS A 172 8.57 -17.19 5.84
N HIS A 173 9.38 -17.78 6.72
CA HIS A 173 10.82 -17.62 6.80
C HIS A 173 11.60 -18.81 6.20
N GLY A 174 10.93 -19.75 5.53
CA GLY A 174 11.56 -20.90 4.88
C GLY A 174 12.20 -21.86 5.90
N ALA A 175 13.43 -22.31 5.64
CA ALA A 175 14.15 -23.24 6.53
C ALA A 175 14.81 -22.56 7.74
N TYR A 176 14.74 -21.23 7.82
CA TYR A 176 15.28 -20.47 8.94
C TYR A 176 14.52 -20.78 10.24
N LYS A 177 15.23 -20.88 11.37
CA LYS A 177 14.67 -21.17 12.68
C LYS A 177 14.72 -19.91 13.54
N PRO A 178 13.57 -19.36 13.97
CA PRO A 178 13.54 -18.17 14.82
C PRO A 178 14.19 -18.41 16.19
N VAL A 179 14.75 -17.36 16.78
CA VAL A 179 15.20 -17.34 18.17
C VAL A 179 13.99 -17.37 19.10
N GLU A 180 14.04 -18.17 20.17
CA GLU A 180 12.93 -18.30 21.13
C GLU A 180 12.72 -17.05 21.99
N CYS A 181 13.71 -16.17 22.05
CA CYS A 181 13.68 -14.95 22.86
C CYS A 181 13.14 -13.78 22.04
N SER A 182 12.06 -13.16 22.51
CA SER A 182 11.44 -11.99 21.87
C SER A 182 12.02 -10.65 22.33
N GLU A 183 12.69 -10.61 23.49
CA GLU A 183 13.16 -9.38 24.14
C GLU A 183 14.39 -9.63 25.03
N VAL A 184 15.40 -8.77 24.90
CA VAL A 184 16.59 -8.75 25.77
C VAL A 184 16.81 -7.31 26.23
N ASP A 185 16.99 -7.10 27.53
CA ASP A 185 17.25 -5.78 28.15
C ASP A 185 16.24 -4.68 27.80
N GLY A 186 14.95 -5.02 27.73
CA GLY A 186 13.91 -4.05 27.39
C GLY A 186 13.79 -3.74 25.88
N MET A 187 14.62 -4.39 25.05
CA MET A 187 14.71 -4.14 23.62
C MET A 187 14.26 -5.38 22.83
N PRO A 188 13.44 -5.20 21.79
CA PRO A 188 13.01 -6.32 20.97
C PRO A 188 14.19 -6.97 20.25
N VAL A 189 14.22 -8.31 20.29
CA VAL A 189 15.15 -9.09 19.47
C VAL A 189 14.62 -9.05 18.03
N VAL A 190 15.44 -8.53 17.12
CA VAL A 190 15.20 -8.57 15.69
C VAL A 190 16.36 -9.34 15.08
N ASP A 191 16.12 -10.61 14.76
CA ASP A 191 17.09 -11.48 14.11
C ASP A 191 16.99 -11.34 12.58
N THR A 192 18.13 -11.28 11.88
CA THR A 192 18.24 -10.88 10.45
C THR A 192 19.19 -11.74 9.65
#